data_AF-A0A934KWR4-F1
#
_entry.id   AF-A0A934KWR4-F1
#
_cell.length_a   1.000
_cell.length_b   1.000
_cell.length_c   1.000
_cell.angle_alpha   90.00
_cell.angle_beta   90.00
_cell.angle_gamma   90.00
#
_symmetry.space_group_name_H-M   'P 1'
#
loop_
_entity.id
_entity.type
_entity.pdbx_description
1 polymer ?
#
loop_
_entity_poly.entity_id
_entity_poly.type
_entity_poly.pdbx_seq_one_letter_code
_entity_poly.pdbx_strand_id
1 'polypeptide(L)'
;MKFIHRLGYYLGGFSIGLIILAFFLSGKKTSCAYGPNARTTKTISQKKKSYSEEALQTMRTFQMDSATVSDMIKYGSVNFSESDTKTETCKTYIIENSFKNQDFKLQIKNCDSLATIETIVLDKKDG
;
A
#
# COMPACT_ATOMS: atom_id res chain seq x y z
N MET A 1 20.39 -20.05 -43.30
CA MET A 1 19.33 -20.13 -42.26
C MET A 1 18.24 -19.11 -42.60
N LYS A 2 16.98 -19.53 -42.78
CA LYS A 2 15.87 -18.58 -43.02
C LYS A 2 15.45 -17.91 -41.71
N PHE A 3 15.03 -16.64 -41.77
CA PHE A 3 14.60 -15.86 -40.59
C PHE A 3 13.56 -16.59 -39.73
N ILE A 4 12.65 -17.33 -40.37
CA ILE A 4 11.59 -18.12 -39.72
C ILE A 4 12.17 -19.16 -38.75
N HIS A 5 13.29 -19.81 -39.08
CA HIS A 5 13.91 -20.77 -38.17
C HIS A 5 14.47 -20.08 -36.93
N ARG A 6 15.10 -18.91 -37.09
CA ARG A 6 15.62 -18.13 -35.96
C ARG A 6 14.50 -17.67 -35.04
N LEU A 7 13.38 -17.23 -35.62
CA LEU A 7 12.19 -16.83 -34.87
C LEU A 7 11.54 -18.02 -34.15
N GLY A 8 11.44 -19.18 -34.80
CA GLY A 8 10.89 -20.40 -34.21
C GLY A 8 11.70 -20.88 -33.00
N TYR A 9 13.03 -20.91 -33.11
CA TYR A 9 13.89 -21.28 -31.97
C TYR A 9 13.77 -20.28 -30.80
N TYR A 10 13.69 -18.98 -31.09
CA TYR A 10 13.52 -17.96 -30.06
C TYR A 10 12.17 -18.09 -29.34
N LEU A 11 11.08 -18.23 -30.08
CA LEU A 11 9.74 -18.38 -29.51
C LEU A 11 9.60 -19.69 -28.74
N GLY A 12 10.17 -20.80 -29.24
CA GLY A 12 10.17 -22.08 -28.52
C GLY A 12 10.87 -21.98 -27.16
N GLY A 13 12.08 -21.40 -27.12
CA GLY A 13 12.80 -21.17 -25.87
C GLY A 13 12.07 -20.19 -24.93
N PHE A 14 11.50 -19.13 -25.48
CA PHE A 14 10.71 -18.15 -24.72
C PHE A 14 9.45 -18.78 -24.09
N SER A 15 8.72 -19.61 -24.84
CA SER A 15 7.54 -20.32 -24.34
C SER A 15 7.88 -21.29 -23.21
N ILE A 16 8.98 -22.05 -23.34
CA ILE A 16 9.47 -22.92 -22.27
C ILE A 16 9.83 -22.08 -21.04
N GLY A 17 10.51 -20.95 -21.24
CA GLY A 17 10.83 -19.99 -20.17
C GLY A 17 9.59 -19.46 -19.43
N LEU A 18 8.52 -19.13 -20.16
CA LEU A 18 7.25 -18.70 -19.56
C LEU A 18 6.59 -19.80 -18.72
N ILE A 19 6.63 -21.06 -19.14
CA ILE A 19 6.07 -22.19 -18.38
C ILE A 19 6.82 -22.35 -17.05
N ILE A 20 8.15 -22.33 -17.08
CA ILE A 20 8.99 -22.42 -15.88
C ILE A 20 8.72 -21.24 -14.95
N LEU A 21 8.68 -20.02 -15.50
CA LEU A 21 8.39 -18.81 -14.73
C LEU A 21 7.01 -18.86 -14.06
N ALA A 22 5.98 -19.32 -14.80
CA ALA A 22 4.64 -19.48 -14.27
C ALA A 22 4.60 -20.46 -13.08
N PHE A 23 5.36 -21.56 -13.14
CA PHE A 23 5.46 -22.51 -12.03
C PHE A 23 6.02 -21.86 -10.76
N PHE A 24 7.10 -21.06 -10.87
CA PHE A 24 7.69 -20.36 -9.72
C PHE A 24 6.82 -19.23 -9.16
N LEU A 25 6.08 -18.52 -10.02
CA LEU A 25 5.22 -17.41 -9.61
C LEU A 25 3.88 -17.88 -9.04
N SER A 26 3.31 -18.98 -9.55
CA SER A 26 1.97 -19.45 -9.13
C SER A 26 1.89 -19.83 -7.64
N GLY A 27 3.01 -20.24 -7.05
CA GLY A 27 3.05 -20.63 -5.63
C GLY A 27 3.26 -19.47 -4.64
N LYS A 28 3.62 -18.27 -5.11
CA LYS A 28 3.93 -17.14 -4.22
C LYS A 28 2.87 -16.05 -4.39
N LYS A 29 2.36 -15.51 -3.28
CA LYS A 29 1.52 -14.30 -3.26
C LYS A 29 2.36 -13.04 -3.56
N THR A 30 3.13 -13.06 -4.66
CA THR A 30 4.02 -11.97 -5.06
C THR A 30 3.19 -10.79 -5.54
N SER A 31 2.94 -9.85 -4.64
CA SER A 31 2.42 -8.53 -5.00
C SER A 31 3.59 -7.58 -5.27
N CYS A 32 3.70 -7.13 -6.52
CA CYS A 32 4.67 -6.12 -6.92
C CYS A 32 4.08 -4.72 -6.73
N ALA A 33 4.69 -3.94 -5.84
CA ALA A 33 4.29 -2.57 -5.55
C ALA A 33 5.13 -1.58 -6.38
N TYR A 34 4.83 -1.50 -7.67
CA TYR A 34 5.57 -0.63 -8.60
C TYR A 34 5.18 0.85 -8.48
N GLY A 35 3.89 1.13 -8.30
CA GLY A 35 3.38 2.51 -8.20
C GLY A 35 3.72 3.18 -6.86
N PRO A 36 3.85 4.53 -6.82
CA PRO A 36 4.12 5.28 -5.60
C PRO A 36 3.14 4.97 -4.48
N ASN A 37 1.83 4.95 -4.78
CA ASN A 37 0.79 4.62 -3.81
C ASN A 37 1.02 3.23 -3.18
N ALA A 38 1.08 2.19 -4.01
CA ALA A 38 1.26 0.81 -3.57
C ALA A 38 2.57 0.60 -2.78
N ARG A 39 3.64 1.31 -3.15
CA ARG A 39 4.92 1.26 -2.43
C ARG A 39 4.78 1.84 -1.04
N THR A 40 4.15 3.00 -0.90
CA THR A 40 3.94 3.67 0.39
C THR A 40 3.05 2.83 1.30
N THR A 41 1.88 2.42 0.84
CA THR A 41 0.93 1.61 1.64
C THR A 41 1.54 0.27 2.05
N LYS A 42 2.30 -0.40 1.16
CA LYS A 42 3.04 -1.63 1.48
C LYS A 42 4.09 -1.40 2.55
N THR A 43 4.89 -0.34 2.43
CA THR A 43 5.94 0.01 3.40
C THR A 43 5.35 0.28 4.78
N ILE A 44 4.26 1.03 4.86
CA ILE A 44 3.57 1.32 6.14
C ILE A 44 2.94 0.04 6.70
N SER A 45 2.29 -0.76 5.85
CA SER A 45 1.59 -1.99 6.26
C SER A 45 2.52 -3.01 6.90
N GLN A 46 3.77 -3.10 6.44
CA GLN A 46 4.78 -4.04 6.93
C GLN A 46 5.42 -3.63 8.26
N LYS A 47 5.26 -2.38 8.70
CA LYS A 47 5.86 -1.87 9.94
C LYS A 47 4.98 -2.14 11.15
N LYS A 48 5.61 -2.12 12.33
CA LYS A 48 4.89 -2.12 13.61
C LYS A 48 4.09 -0.82 13.71
N LYS A 49 2.84 -0.94 14.17
CA LYS A 49 1.90 0.17 14.26
C LYS A 49 1.83 0.67 15.70
N SER A 50 1.93 1.97 15.88
CA SER A 50 1.64 2.68 17.12
C SER A 50 0.49 3.64 16.88
N TYR A 51 -0.30 3.92 17.92
CA TYR A 51 -1.47 4.79 17.81
C TYR A 51 -1.34 5.91 18.84
N SER A 52 -1.60 7.15 18.42
CA SER A 52 -1.76 8.28 19.34
C SER A 52 -3.07 8.13 20.13
N GLU A 53 -3.21 8.89 21.22
CA GLU A 53 -4.45 8.91 21.99
C GLU A 53 -5.63 9.41 21.15
N GLU A 54 -5.40 10.41 20.29
CA GLU A 54 -6.42 10.96 19.38
C GLU A 54 -6.90 9.91 18.37
N ALA A 55 -5.98 9.18 17.75
CA ALA A 55 -6.33 8.08 16.84
C ALA A 55 -7.12 6.99 17.58
N LEU A 56 -6.72 6.62 18.81
CA LEU A 56 -7.43 5.63 19.63
C LEU A 56 -8.85 6.09 19.99
N GLN A 57 -9.05 7.39 20.26
CA GLN A 57 -10.38 7.94 20.53
C GLN A 57 -11.30 7.83 19.32
N THR A 58 -10.83 8.21 18.12
CA THR A 58 -11.61 8.02 16.88
C THR A 58 -11.90 6.54 16.63
N MET A 59 -10.92 5.66 16.80
CA MET A 59 -11.12 4.22 16.64
C MET A 59 -12.23 3.69 17.56
N ARG A 60 -12.25 4.08 18.84
CA ARG A 60 -13.33 3.71 19.77
C ARG A 60 -14.68 4.26 19.35
N THR A 61 -14.71 5.51 18.87
CA THR A 61 -15.94 6.22 18.47
C THR A 61 -16.61 5.55 17.26
N PHE A 62 -15.83 5.18 16.25
CA PHE A 62 -16.34 4.56 15.02
C PHE A 62 -16.32 3.02 15.05
N GLN A 63 -15.95 2.44 16.19
CA GLN A 63 -15.80 1.00 16.43
C GLN A 63 -14.84 0.35 15.41
N MET A 64 -13.70 1.01 15.18
CA MET A 64 -12.60 0.49 14.37
C MET A 64 -11.65 -0.30 15.27
N ASP A 65 -11.22 -1.47 14.79
CA ASP A 65 -10.15 -2.23 15.41
C ASP A 65 -8.83 -2.09 14.63
N SER A 66 -7.77 -2.71 15.14
CA SER A 66 -6.45 -2.66 14.50
C SER A 66 -6.42 -3.33 13.11
N ALA A 67 -7.30 -4.30 12.86
CA ALA A 67 -7.42 -4.97 11.56
C ALA A 67 -8.04 -4.01 10.53
N THR A 68 -9.11 -3.34 10.92
CA THR A 68 -9.79 -2.30 10.13
C THR A 68 -8.81 -1.21 9.73
N VAL A 69 -8.06 -0.64 10.69
CA VAL A 69 -7.06 0.41 10.37
C VAL A 69 -5.96 -0.14 9.46
N SER A 70 -5.54 -1.39 9.66
CA SER A 70 -4.54 -2.02 8.78
C SER A 70 -5.06 -2.18 7.35
N ASP A 71 -6.32 -2.54 7.17
CA ASP A 71 -6.96 -2.64 5.85
C ASP A 71 -7.17 -1.26 5.23
N MET A 72 -7.56 -0.25 6.01
CA MET A 72 -7.67 1.14 5.56
C MET A 72 -6.33 1.65 5.01
N ILE A 73 -5.22 1.33 5.66
CA ILE A 73 -3.87 1.66 5.18
C ILE A 73 -3.54 0.88 3.91
N LYS A 74 -3.80 -0.43 3.90
CA LYS A 74 -3.39 -1.33 2.81
C LYS A 74 -4.11 -1.02 1.50
N TYR A 75 -5.39 -0.68 1.57
CA TYR A 75 -6.26 -0.42 0.42
C TYR A 75 -6.53 1.07 0.19
N GLY A 76 -5.91 1.96 0.97
CA GLY A 76 -6.10 3.39 0.87
C GLY A 76 -5.35 4.05 -0.28
N SER A 77 -5.75 5.29 -0.56
CA SER A 77 -5.08 6.19 -1.51
C SER A 77 -4.23 7.19 -0.74
N VAL A 78 -2.94 7.28 -1.08
CA VAL A 78 -2.03 8.26 -0.48
C VAL A 78 -2.18 9.59 -1.20
N ASN A 79 -2.57 10.63 -0.46
CA ASN A 79 -2.59 12.00 -0.94
C ASN A 79 -1.19 12.60 -0.80
N PHE A 80 -0.37 12.47 -1.85
CA PHE A 80 1.01 12.96 -1.87
C PHE A 80 1.11 14.49 -1.83
N SER A 81 0.04 15.21 -2.18
CA SER A 81 0.01 16.68 -2.15
C SER A 81 -0.04 17.23 -0.72
N GLU A 82 -0.75 16.53 0.16
CA GLU A 82 -0.86 16.88 1.59
C GLU A 82 0.17 16.15 2.47
N SER A 83 0.93 15.21 1.90
CA SER A 83 1.95 14.44 2.61
C SER A 83 3.30 15.18 2.66
N ASP A 84 3.99 15.10 3.79
CA ASP A 84 5.40 15.49 3.88
C ASP A 84 6.31 14.30 3.54
N THR A 85 6.78 14.29 2.29
CA THR A 85 7.71 13.27 1.78
C THR A 85 9.18 13.71 1.80
N LYS A 86 9.47 14.96 2.22
CA LYS A 86 10.80 15.59 2.09
C LYS A 86 11.63 15.45 3.36
N THR A 87 11.01 15.20 4.50
CA THR A 87 11.73 14.97 5.76
C THR A 87 12.56 13.69 5.69
N GLU A 88 13.85 13.80 6.00
CA GLU A 88 14.85 12.72 5.87
C GLU A 88 14.67 11.61 6.91
N THR A 89 14.17 11.92 8.11
CA THR A 89 14.14 10.98 9.25
C THR A 89 12.82 10.22 9.40
N CYS A 90 11.69 10.90 9.27
CA CYS A 90 10.36 10.30 9.28
C CYS A 90 9.45 11.08 8.34
N LYS A 91 8.79 10.37 7.43
CA LYS A 91 7.87 10.98 6.46
C LYS A 91 6.45 10.91 6.98
N THR A 92 5.66 11.95 6.74
CA THR A 92 4.25 11.96 7.16
C THR A 92 3.37 11.80 5.92
N TYR A 93 2.51 10.80 5.93
CA TYR A 93 1.62 10.46 4.84
C TYR A 93 0.17 10.65 5.22
N ILE A 94 -0.59 11.26 4.32
CA ILE A 94 -2.05 11.34 4.40
C ILE A 94 -2.63 10.20 3.55
N ILE A 95 -3.35 9.28 4.19
CA ILE A 95 -4.03 8.17 3.53
C ILE A 95 -5.54 8.35 3.62
N GLU A 96 -6.18 8.38 2.47
CA GLU A 96 -7.63 8.46 2.32
C GLU A 96 -8.20 7.06 2.10
N ASN A 97 -9.25 6.72 2.86
CA ASN A 97 -10.01 5.49 2.62
C ASN A 97 -11.45 5.65 3.12
N SER A 98 -12.36 4.86 2.56
CA SER A 98 -13.74 4.78 3.00
C SER A 98 -13.96 3.61 3.96
N PHE A 99 -14.66 3.85 5.07
CA PHE A 99 -15.09 2.83 6.01
C PHE A 99 -16.56 3.07 6.38
N LYS A 100 -17.40 2.03 6.33
CA LYS A 100 -18.86 2.15 6.60
C LYS A 100 -19.54 3.30 5.81
N ASN A 101 -19.22 3.45 4.52
CA ASN A 101 -19.72 4.53 3.64
C ASN A 101 -19.36 5.96 4.09
N GLN A 102 -18.31 6.09 4.89
CA GLN A 102 -17.78 7.37 5.35
C GLN A 102 -16.32 7.48 4.91
N ASP A 103 -15.95 8.63 4.37
CA ASP A 103 -14.57 8.89 3.96
C ASP A 103 -13.75 9.33 5.17
N PHE A 104 -12.55 8.78 5.32
CA PHE A 104 -11.62 9.09 6.40
C PHE A 104 -10.26 9.44 5.84
N LYS A 105 -9.59 10.37 6.54
CA LYS A 105 -8.18 10.72 6.35
C LYS A 105 -7.38 10.24 7.56
N LEU A 106 -6.32 9.51 7.28
CA LEU A 106 -5.37 9.03 8.28
C LEU A 106 -4.04 9.75 8.09
N GLN A 107 -3.58 10.43 9.13
CA GLN A 107 -2.22 10.98 9.17
C GLN A 107 -1.29 9.97 9.81
N ILE A 108 -0.27 9.56 9.07
CA ILE A 108 0.64 8.50 9.48
C ILE A 108 2.08 8.96 9.37
N LYS A 109 2.76 9.00 10.51
CA LYS A 109 4.21 9.21 10.57
C LYS A 109 4.93 7.89 10.36
N ASN A 110 5.62 7.78 9.24
CA ASN A 110 6.32 6.59 8.77
C ASN A 110 7.84 6.76 8.98
N CYS A 111 8.35 6.20 10.07
CA CYS A 111 9.78 6.11 10.40
C CYS A 111 10.32 4.71 10.04
N ASP A 112 11.63 4.47 10.11
CA ASP A 112 12.26 3.22 9.61
C ASP A 112 11.59 1.91 10.07
N SER A 113 11.37 1.74 11.38
CA SER A 113 10.81 0.51 11.96
C SER A 113 9.37 0.64 12.46
N LEU A 114 8.88 1.87 12.63
CA LEU A 114 7.60 2.17 13.26
C LEU A 114 6.76 3.09 12.37
N ALA A 115 5.48 2.74 12.21
CA ALA A 115 4.46 3.61 11.67
C ALA A 115 3.54 4.06 12.82
N THR A 116 3.51 5.37 13.07
CA THR A 116 2.63 5.95 14.09
C THR A 116 1.42 6.57 13.39
N ILE A 117 0.23 6.06 13.72
CA ILE A 117 -1.04 6.67 13.32
C ILE A 117 -1.27 7.85 14.27
N GLU A 118 -1.07 9.06 13.76
CA GLU A 118 -1.15 10.29 14.53
C GLU A 118 -2.60 10.75 14.67
N THR A 119 -3.38 10.74 13.60
CA THR A 119 -4.79 11.13 13.63
C THR A 119 -5.61 10.30 12.64
N ILE A 120 -6.89 10.13 12.98
CA ILE A 120 -7.91 9.59 12.07
C ILE A 120 -9.08 10.56 12.14
N VAL A 121 -9.42 11.16 11.00
CA VAL A 121 -10.48 12.17 10.91
C VAL A 121 -11.47 11.79 9.82
N LEU A 122 -12.74 12.10 10.05
CA LEU A 122 -13.80 11.97 9.04
C LEU A 122 -13.61 13.08 8.00
N ASP A 123 -13.43 12.71 6.74
CA ASP A 123 -13.34 13.66 5.64
C ASP A 123 -14.76 14.10 5.26
N LYS A 124 -15.17 15.27 5.76
CA LYS A 124 -16.41 15.88 5.31
C LYS A 124 -16.18 16.44 3.92
N LYS A 125 -16.73 15.77 2.90
CA LYS A 125 -16.94 16.41 1.60
C LYS A 125 -17.99 17.49 1.79
N ASP A 126 -17.53 18.71 2.06
CA ASP A 126 -18.36 19.90 1.88
C ASP A 126 -18.69 19.96 0.37
N GLY A 127 -19.96 19.70 0.06
CA GLY A 127 -20.49 19.65 -1.29
C GLY A 127 -20.59 21.01 -1.95
#